data_AF-A0A521T9G9-F1
#
_entry.id   AF-A0A521T9G9-F1
#
_cell.length_a   1.000
_cell.length_b   1.000
_cell.length_c   1.000
_cell.angle_alpha   90.00
_cell.angle_beta   90.00
_cell.angle_gamma   90.00
#
_symmetry.space_group_name_H-M   'P 1'
#
loop_
_entity.id
_entity.type
_entity.pdbx_description
1 polymer ?
#
loop_
_entity_poly.entity_id
_entity_poly.type
_entity_poly.pdbx_seq_one_letter_code
_entity_poly.pdbx_strand_id
1 'polypeptide(L)'
;MTLAGIELCYLVNQISETAQDYYVSNIYGVTKDSILFKLHHTEKPDIFMMISTSGVWLTSVKIEQMEPNRLLKRLRSDLLRLKLKKI
;
A
#
# COMPACT_ATOMS: atom_id res chain seq x y z
N MET A 1 10.44 18.00 -1.08
CA MET A 1 9.52 18.87 -0.30
C MET A 1 8.79 17.98 0.68
N THR A 2 8.78 18.34 1.96
CA THR A 2 8.00 17.61 2.99
C THR A 2 6.52 17.96 2.84
N LEU A 3 5.62 16.97 2.92
CA LEU A 3 4.18 17.23 2.97
C LEU A 3 3.85 18.08 4.20
N ALA A 4 3.07 19.13 4.02
CA ALA A 4 2.45 19.84 5.13
C ALA A 4 1.40 18.93 5.80
N GLY A 5 1.13 19.14 7.09
CA GLY A 5 0.18 18.31 7.85
C GLY A 5 -1.22 18.27 7.24
N ILE A 6 -1.66 19.38 6.63
CA ILE A 6 -2.97 19.45 5.95
C ILE A 6 -2.99 18.60 4.67
N GLU A 7 -1.91 18.62 3.90
CA GLU A 7 -1.79 17.80 2.68
C GLU A 7 -1.78 16.31 3.04
N LEU A 8 -1.13 15.95 4.15
CA LEU A 8 -1.13 14.58 4.65
C LEU A 8 -2.54 14.13 5.06
N CYS A 9 -3.32 15.01 5.69
CA CYS A 9 -4.70 14.74 6.04
C CYS A 9 -5.55 14.43 4.78
N TYR A 10 -5.43 15.26 3.74
CA TYR A 10 -6.11 15.03 2.47
C TYR A 10 -5.67 13.71 1.82
N LEU A 11 -4.37 13.43 1.80
CA LEU A 11 -3.83 12.18 1.25
C LEU A 11 -4.38 10.95 1.98
N VAL A 12 -4.36 10.96 3.32
CA VAL A 12 -4.86 9.85 4.13
C VAL A 12 -6.36 9.66 3.93
N ASN A 13 -7.14 10.74 3.85
CA ASN A 13 -8.58 10.66 3.58
C ASN A 13 -8.86 10.05 2.21
N GLN A 14 -8.18 10.51 1.15
CA GLN A 14 -8.35 9.94 -0.19
C GLN A 14 -7.98 8.46 -0.27
N ILE A 15 -6.86 8.07 0.37
CA ILE A 15 -6.44 6.68 0.41
C ILE A 15 -7.45 5.84 1.19
N SER A 16 -7.95 6.34 2.33
CA SER A 16 -8.93 5.64 3.16
C SER A 16 -10.22 5.37 2.40
N GLU A 17 -10.76 6.38 1.73
CA GLU A 17 -11.99 6.26 0.93
C GLU A 17 -11.82 5.29 -0.25
N THR A 18 -10.67 5.36 -0.93
CA THR A 18 -10.42 4.54 -2.13
C THR A 18 -10.14 3.08 -1.78
N ALA A 19 -9.34 2.82 -0.74
CA ALA A 19 -8.92 1.48 -0.34
C ALA A 19 -9.89 0.80 0.64
N GLN A 20 -10.99 1.46 1.00
CA GLN A 20 -12.01 0.89 1.89
C GLN A 20 -12.53 -0.43 1.34
N ASP A 21 -12.68 -1.41 2.22
CA ASP A 21 -13.19 -2.74 1.93
C ASP A 21 -12.32 -3.64 1.03
N TYR A 22 -11.16 -3.15 0.59
CA TYR A 22 -10.18 -3.99 -0.07
C TYR A 22 -9.49 -4.96 0.90
N TYR A 23 -9.07 -6.10 0.37
CA TYR A 23 -8.26 -7.09 1.08
C TYR A 23 -6.82 -7.05 0.57
N VAL A 24 -5.86 -7.28 1.46
CA VAL A 24 -4.46 -7.45 1.07
C VAL A 24 -4.30 -8.81 0.40
N SER A 25 -4.25 -8.83 -0.94
CA SER A 25 -4.10 -10.07 -1.71
C SER A 25 -2.64 -10.48 -1.89
N ASN A 26 -1.73 -9.50 -1.92
CA ASN A 26 -0.29 -9.75 -1.98
C ASN A 26 0.48 -8.56 -1.42
N ILE A 27 1.76 -8.76 -1.13
CA ILE A 27 2.70 -7.73 -0.70
C ILE A 27 3.99 -7.96 -1.47
N TYR A 28 4.59 -6.91 -2.02
CA TYR A 28 5.86 -6.96 -2.74
C TYR A 28 6.86 -6.03 -2.07
N GLY A 29 8.12 -6.44 -2.00
CA GLY A 29 9.22 -5.50 -1.72
C GLY A 29 9.57 -4.79 -3.02
N VAL A 30 9.74 -3.48 -2.99
CA VAL A 30 10.21 -2.71 -4.15
C VAL A 30 11.67 -2.33 -3.96
N THR A 31 11.98 -1.63 -2.87
CA THR A 31 13.35 -1.38 -2.41
C THR A 31 13.52 -1.88 -0.97
N LYS A 32 14.71 -1.70 -0.38
CA LYS A 32 14.94 -1.99 1.04
C LYS A 32 14.00 -1.21 1.99
N ASP A 33 13.54 -0.03 1.55
CA ASP A 33 12.74 0.92 2.34
C ASP A 33 11.32 1.14 1.78
N SER A 34 10.90 0.32 0.80
CA SER A 34 9.57 0.46 0.18
C SER A 34 8.86 -0.88 -0.06
N ILE A 35 7.56 -0.86 0.17
CA ILE A 35 6.67 -2.01 0.11
C ILE A 35 5.43 -1.64 -0.70
N LEU A 36 5.05 -2.53 -1.61
CA LEU A 36 3.86 -2.40 -2.44
C LEU A 36 2.82 -3.44 -2.03
N PHE A 37 1.69 -2.99 -1.52
CA PHE A 37 0.54 -3.85 -1.21
C PHE A 37 -0.32 -3.99 -2.45
N LYS A 38 -0.68 -5.22 -2.83
CA LYS A 38 -1.74 -5.48 -3.80
C LYS A 38 -3.05 -5.62 -3.06
N LEU A 39 -3.99 -4.75 -3.39
CA LEU A 39 -5.29 -4.68 -2.79
C LEU A 39 -6.31 -5.23 -3.78
N HIS A 40 -7.13 -6.17 -3.33
CA HIS A 40 -8.18 -6.79 -4.12
C HIS A 40 -9.56 -6.45 -3.55
N HIS A 41 -10.51 -6.17 -4.44
CA HIS A 41 -11.92 -5.99 -4.11
C HIS A 41 -12.75 -6.88 -5.04
N THR A 42 -13.89 -7.37 -4.56
CA THR A 42 -14.74 -8.32 -5.31
C THR A 42 -15.36 -7.71 -6.56
N GLU A 43 -15.70 -6.42 -6.49
CA GLU A 43 -16.43 -5.70 -7.56
C GLU A 43 -15.60 -4.63 -8.26
N LYS A 44 -14.43 -4.26 -7.72
CA LYS A 44 -13.61 -3.15 -8.22
C LYS A 44 -12.26 -3.69 -8.69
N PRO A 45 -11.61 -3.02 -9.65
CA PRO A 45 -10.26 -3.41 -10.08
C PRO A 45 -9.28 -3.45 -8.90
N ASP A 46 -8.29 -4.33 -9.04
CA ASP A 46 -7.15 -4.36 -8.12
C ASP A 46 -6.42 -3.01 -8.15
N ILE A 47 -6.03 -2.53 -6.98
CA ILE A 47 -5.19 -1.35 -6.82
C ILE A 47 -3.93 -1.73 -6.04
N PHE A 48 -2.87 -0.95 -6.21
CA PHE A 48 -1.66 -1.11 -5.44
C PHE A 48 -1.46 0.09 -4.53
N MET A 49 -1.03 -0.15 -3.30
CA MET A 49 -0.64 0.89 -2.36
C MET A 49 0.86 0.80 -2.10
N MET A 50 1.58 1.85 -2.48
CA MET A 50 3.00 1.97 -2.15
C MET A 50 3.15 2.66 -0.80
N ILE A 51 3.99 2.09 0.07
CA ILE A 51 4.45 2.71 1.31
C ILE A 51 5.98 2.76 1.26
N SER A 52 6.54 3.96 1.43
CA SER A 52 7.98 4.20 1.44
C SER A 52 8.36 5.31 2.41
N THR A 53 9.66 5.45 2.69
CA THR A 53 10.19 6.59 3.46
C THR A 53 9.97 7.94 2.78
N SER A 54 9.71 7.95 1.47
CA SER A 54 9.48 9.16 0.67
C SER A 54 8.00 9.53 0.57
N GLY A 55 7.08 8.63 0.92
CA GLY A 55 5.64 8.87 0.84
C GLY A 55 4.80 7.61 0.66
N VAL A 56 3.48 7.83 0.58
CA VAL A 56 2.45 6.81 0.37
C VAL A 56 1.54 7.24 -0.79
N TRP A 57 1.17 6.31 -1.66
CA TRP A 57 0.25 6.59 -2.77
C TRP A 57 -0.43 5.32 -3.29
N LEU A 58 -1.51 5.52 -4.05
CA LEU A 58 -2.20 4.47 -4.79
C LEU A 58 -1.80 4.49 -6.28
N THR A 59 -1.74 3.33 -6.89
CA THR A 59 -1.46 3.18 -8.32
C THR A 59 -2.17 1.95 -8.89
N SER A 60 -2.51 1.98 -10.17
CA SER A 60 -3.03 0.82 -10.92
C SER A 60 -1.93 -0.07 -11.48
N VAL A 61 -0.67 0.36 -11.40
CA VAL A 61 0.47 -0.32 -12.00
C VAL A 61 1.30 -1.02 -10.93
N LYS A 62 1.62 -2.30 -11.16
CA LYS A 62 2.56 -3.03 -10.32
C LYS A 62 3.97 -2.49 -10.55
N ILE A 63 4.64 -2.12 -9.47
CA ILE A 63 6.05 -1.71 -9.49
C ILE A 63 6.93 -2.95 -9.29
N GLU A 64 7.96 -3.09 -10.12
CA GLU A 64 8.89 -4.21 -10.05
C GLU A 64 9.83 -4.12 -8.85
N GLN A 65 10.31 -5.27 -8.40
CA GLN A 65 11.27 -5.33 -7.32
C GLN A 65 12.65 -4.92 -7.83
N MET A 66 13.26 -3.93 -7.18
CA MET A 66 14.61 -3.46 -7.47
C MET A 66 15.62 -3.97 -6.43
N GLU A 67 15.20 -4.11 -5.16
CA GLU A 67 16.07 -4.60 -4.08
C GLU A 67 15.35 -5.59 -3.15
N PRO A 68 16.09 -6.47 -2.45
CA PRO A 68 15.51 -7.33 -1.42
C PRO A 68 15.01 -6.49 -0.23
N ASN A 69 13.79 -6.79 0.24
CA ASN A 69 13.22 -6.17 1.43
C ASN A 69 13.13 -7.19 2.58
N ARG A 70 13.81 -6.90 3.69
CA ARG A 70 13.91 -7.82 4.86
C ARG A 70 12.57 -8.00 5.60
N LEU A 71 11.67 -7.03 5.51
CA LEU A 71 10.37 -7.05 6.18
C LEU A 71 9.32 -7.86 5.40
N LEU A 72 9.56 -8.11 4.12
CA LEU A 72 8.59 -8.73 3.21
C LEU A 72 8.03 -10.05 3.74
N LYS A 73 8.91 -10.95 4.22
CA LYS A 73 8.49 -12.26 4.74
C LYS A 73 7.55 -12.11 5.93
N ARG A 74 7.87 -11.20 6.85
CA ARG A 74 7.07 -10.98 8.07
C ARG A 74 5.72 -10.37 7.74
N LEU A 75 5.71 -9.33 6.89
CA LEU A 75 4.47 -8.65 6.50
C LEU A 75 3.52 -9.59 5.75
N ARG A 76 4.04 -10.46 4.86
CA ARG A 76 3.21 -11.46 4.19
C ARG A 76 2.59 -12.45 5.17
N SER A 77 3.36 -12.88 6.18
CA SER A 77 2.85 -13.80 7.21
C SER A 77 1.70 -13.19 8.01
N ASP A 78 1.80 -11.90 8.33
CA ASP A 78 0.89 -11.27 9.29
C ASP A 78 -0.32 -10.58 8.62
N LEU A 79 -0.16 -10.10 7.37
CA LEU A 79 -1.11 -9.15 6.77
C LEU A 79 -1.87 -9.67 5.56
N LEU A 80 -1.47 -10.81 4.97
CA LEU A 80 -2.21 -11.35 3.82
C LEU A 80 -3.65 -11.71 4.22
N ARG A 81 -4.59 -11.45 3.32
CA ARG A 81 -6.04 -11.67 3.45
C ARG A 81 -6.73 -10.80 4.49
N LEU A 82 -6.02 -9.89 5.17
CA LEU A 82 -6.65 -8.92 6.04
C LEU A 82 -7.44 -7.89 5.21
N LYS A 83 -8.61 -7.51 5.73
CA LYS A 83 -9.45 -6.46 5.17
C LYS A 83 -9.01 -5.10 5.73
N LEU A 84 -8.84 -4.11 4.85
CA LEU A 84 -8.62 -2.73 5.25
C LEU A 84 -9.93 -2.15 5.79
N LYS A 85 -9.95 -1.78 7.08
CA LYS A 85 -11.12 -1.17 7.72
C LYS A 85 -11.02 0.36 7.80
N LYS A 86 -9.83 0.85 8.14
CA LYS A 86 -9.52 2.26 8.35
C LYS A 86 -8.01 2.45 8.26
N ILE A 87 -7.60 3.62 7.77
CA ILE A 87 -6.22 4.10 7.77
C ILE A 87 -6.18 5.35 8.66
#